data_AF-A0A0D9RJB5-F1
#
_entry.id   AF-A0A0D9RJB5-F1
#
_cell.length_a   1.000
_cell.length_b   1.000
_cell.length_c   1.000
_cell.angle_alpha   90.00
_cell.angle_beta   90.00
_cell.angle_gamma   90.00
#
_symmetry.space_group_name_H-M   'P 1'
#
loop_
_entity.id
_entity.type
_entity.pdbx_description
1 polymer ?
#
loop_
_entity_poly.entity_id
_entity_poly.type
_entity_poly.pdbx_seq_one_letter_code
_entity_poly.pdbx_strand_id
1 'polypeptide(L)'
;MLLSTETLENSVAVMGRGTCEEGDDALSSLFEALGMDAFIKAMKKVLSSVSNEMLKELFLKVDSDCEGFVTWQKYVDYMMCEFQGKEDMQKSQYRLHFYLPMRVVPL
;
A
#
# COMPACT_ATOMS: atom_id res chain seq x y z
N MET A 1 0.34 10.01 4.70
CA MET A 1 -0.97 9.70 4.08
C MET A 1 -1.69 8.75 5.03
N LEU A 2 -2.73 9.23 5.72
CA LEU A 2 -3.57 8.40 6.60
C LEU A 2 -4.64 7.77 5.70
N LEU A 3 -4.42 6.53 5.25
CA LEU A 3 -5.53 5.74 4.73
C LEU A 3 -6.30 5.28 5.98
N SER A 4 -7.55 5.72 6.13
CA SER A 4 -8.44 5.25 7.20
C SER A 4 -8.57 3.73 7.12
N THR A 5 -8.89 3.05 8.22
CA THR A 5 -9.13 1.60 8.21
C THR A 5 -10.19 1.21 7.18
N GLU A 6 -11.23 2.05 7.00
CA GLU A 6 -12.23 1.90 5.93
C GLU A 6 -11.62 2.02 4.52
N THR A 7 -10.63 2.89 4.34
CA THR A 7 -9.92 3.05 3.07
C THR A 7 -9.08 1.81 2.76
N LEU A 8 -8.53 1.17 3.81
CA LEU A 8 -7.81 -0.09 3.74
C LEU A 8 -8.74 -1.24 3.30
N GLU A 9 -9.85 -1.42 4.00
CA GLU A 9 -10.84 -2.46 3.74
C GLU A 9 -11.45 -2.33 2.33
N ASN A 10 -11.74 -1.10 1.90
CA ASN A 10 -12.25 -0.85 0.56
C ASN A 10 -11.18 -1.11 -0.54
N SER A 11 -9.90 -0.86 -0.27
CA SER A 11 -8.81 -1.16 -1.22
C SER A 11 -8.55 -2.66 -1.36
N VAL A 12 -8.62 -3.41 -0.24
CA VAL A 12 -8.56 -4.88 -0.19
C VAL A 12 -9.70 -5.48 -1.00
N ALA A 13 -10.90 -4.89 -0.90
CA ALA A 13 -12.07 -5.36 -1.63
C ALA A 13 -11.98 -5.22 -3.15
N VAL A 14 -11.18 -4.30 -3.71
CA VAL A 14 -11.07 -4.09 -5.17
C VAL A 14 -9.91 -4.81 -5.81
N MET A 15 -8.81 -5.02 -5.09
CA MET A 15 -7.82 -5.99 -5.55
C MET A 15 -8.34 -7.43 -5.41
N GLY A 16 -9.23 -7.70 -4.44
CA GLY A 16 -9.89 -9.01 -4.26
C GLY A 16 -11.14 -9.26 -5.12
N ARG A 17 -11.89 -8.22 -5.52
CA ARG A 17 -12.94 -8.31 -6.54
C ARG A 17 -12.40 -7.76 -7.85
N GLY A 18 -11.93 -8.67 -8.70
CA GLY A 18 -11.63 -8.39 -10.10
C GLY A 18 -12.76 -7.59 -10.74
N THR A 19 -12.39 -6.61 -11.55
CA THR A 19 -13.36 -5.83 -12.32
C THR A 19 -13.98 -6.72 -13.38
N CYS A 20 -15.10 -7.36 -13.06
CA CYS A 20 -15.93 -8.06 -14.03
C CYS A 20 -16.62 -7.03 -14.93
N GLU A 21 -16.08 -6.81 -16.13
CA GLU A 21 -16.94 -6.65 -17.29
C GLU A 21 -16.98 -8.00 -18.01
N GLU A 22 -18.20 -8.37 -18.37
CA GLU A 22 -18.67 -9.70 -18.75
C GLU A 22 -17.95 -10.26 -19.99
N GLY A 23 -17.37 -11.45 -19.86
CA GLY A 23 -16.67 -12.18 -20.92
C GLY A 23 -15.86 -13.33 -20.32
N ASP A 24 -16.31 -14.55 -20.59
CA ASP A 24 -15.81 -15.81 -20.03
C ASP A 24 -14.28 -16.00 -20.15
N ASP A 25 -13.71 -16.72 -19.17
CA ASP A 25 -12.29 -17.07 -18.92
C ASP A 25 -11.52 -16.23 -17.87
N ALA A 26 -12.18 -15.29 -17.20
CA ALA A 26 -11.54 -14.34 -16.26
C ALA A 26 -11.38 -14.81 -14.79
N LEU A 27 -11.58 -16.10 -14.45
CA LEU A 27 -11.30 -16.56 -13.08
C LEU A 27 -9.79 -16.76 -12.83
N SER A 28 -8.99 -16.90 -13.89
CA SER A 28 -7.52 -17.10 -13.80
C SER A 28 -6.71 -15.80 -13.76
N SER A 29 -7.32 -14.65 -14.08
CA SER A 29 -6.72 -13.30 -14.00
C SER A 29 -6.85 -12.69 -12.58
N LEU A 30 -7.45 -13.43 -11.64
CA LEU A 30 -7.63 -13.05 -10.22
C LEU A 30 -6.31 -12.86 -9.46
N PHE A 31 -5.18 -13.30 -10.03
CA PHE A 31 -3.82 -13.20 -9.48
C PHE A 31 -2.86 -12.41 -10.38
N GLU A 32 -3.36 -11.77 -11.42
CA GLU A 32 -2.50 -11.21 -12.45
C GLU A 32 -1.79 -9.94 -11.97
N ALA A 33 -0.48 -9.95 -12.16
CA ALA A 33 0.42 -8.84 -11.92
C ALA A 33 -0.11 -7.55 -12.59
N LEU A 34 -0.39 -6.51 -11.79
CA LEU A 34 -0.84 -5.22 -12.30
C LEU A 34 0.35 -4.30 -12.57
N GLY A 35 0.52 -3.87 -13.81
CA GLY A 35 1.39 -2.73 -14.14
C GLY A 35 0.82 -1.41 -13.61
N MET A 36 1.65 -0.36 -13.57
CA MET A 36 1.31 0.92 -12.94
C MET A 36 -0.02 1.53 -13.41
N ASP A 37 -0.26 1.58 -14.73
CA ASP A 37 -1.48 2.21 -15.26
C ASP A 37 -2.75 1.41 -14.90
N ALA A 38 -2.66 0.08 -14.92
CA ALA A 38 -3.76 -0.80 -14.52
C ALA A 38 -4.03 -0.66 -13.02
N PHE A 39 -2.97 -0.60 -12.20
CA PHE A 39 -3.06 -0.34 -10.77
C PHE A 39 -3.73 0.99 -10.45
N ILE A 40 -3.31 2.10 -11.09
CA ILE A 40 -3.92 3.43 -10.88
C ILE A 40 -5.40 3.41 -11.27
N LYS A 41 -5.73 2.81 -12.41
CA LYS A 41 -7.12 2.70 -12.88
C LYS A 41 -7.99 1.90 -11.91
N ALA A 42 -7.48 0.78 -11.39
CA ALA A 42 -8.18 -0.03 -10.39
C ALA A 42 -8.37 0.74 -9.08
N MET A 43 -7.30 1.33 -8.55
CA MET A 43 -7.33 2.07 -7.30
C MET A 43 -8.22 3.31 -7.36
N LYS A 44 -8.29 3.99 -8.50
CA LYS A 44 -9.19 5.15 -8.70
C LYS A 44 -10.68 4.82 -8.56
N LYS A 45 -11.09 3.56 -8.75
CA LYS A 45 -12.48 3.14 -8.53
C LYS A 45 -12.86 3.19 -7.04
N VAL A 46 -11.87 3.09 -6.14
CA VAL A 46 -12.06 3.07 -4.68
C VAL A 46 -11.62 4.36 -4.03
N LEU A 47 -10.42 4.80 -4.42
CA LEU A 47 -9.70 5.94 -3.89
C LEU A 47 -9.86 7.11 -4.87
N SER A 48 -11.10 7.40 -5.24
CA SER A 48 -11.43 8.38 -6.28
C SER A 48 -10.83 9.76 -6.02
N SER A 49 -10.73 10.15 -4.74
CA SER A 49 -10.17 11.42 -4.27
C SER A 49 -8.64 11.47 -4.24
N VAL A 50 -7.95 10.33 -4.23
CA VAL A 50 -6.47 10.27 -4.15
C VAL A 50 -5.88 10.61 -5.51
N SER A 51 -4.86 11.48 -5.58
CA SER A 51 -4.27 11.88 -6.86
C SER A 51 -3.53 10.72 -7.55
N ASN A 52 -3.33 10.81 -8.87
CA ASN A 52 -2.59 9.78 -9.60
C ASN A 52 -1.13 9.71 -9.12
N GLU A 53 -0.53 10.85 -8.76
CA GLU A 53 0.83 10.95 -8.21
C GLU A 53 0.95 10.17 -6.90
N MET A 54 -0.03 10.33 -6.00
CA MET A 54 -0.10 9.57 -4.74
C MET A 54 -0.27 8.07 -4.98
N LEU A 55 -1.01 7.67 -6.02
CA LEU A 55 -1.15 6.26 -6.40
C LEU A 55 0.12 5.69 -7.04
N LYS A 56 0.88 6.51 -7.80
CA LYS A 56 2.21 6.14 -8.32
C LYS A 56 3.20 5.91 -7.18
N GLU A 57 3.21 6.80 -6.20
CA GLU A 57 4.05 6.62 -5.00
C GLU A 57 3.68 5.34 -4.25
N LEU A 58 2.39 5.05 -4.10
CA LEU A 58 1.93 3.80 -3.49
C LEU A 58 2.38 2.57 -4.31
N PHE A 59 2.25 2.61 -5.63
CA PHE A 59 2.73 1.54 -6.50
C PHE A 59 4.22 1.25 -6.29
N LEU A 60 5.05 2.29 -6.31
CA LEU A 60 6.50 2.16 -6.12
C LEU A 60 6.89 1.66 -4.72
N LYS A 61 6.05 1.92 -3.71
CA LYS A 61 6.27 1.36 -2.37
C LYS A 61 5.93 -0.13 -2.30
N VAL A 62 4.94 -0.58 -3.05
CA VAL A 62 4.53 -1.99 -3.10
C VAL A 62 5.46 -2.81 -3.99
N ASP A 63 5.84 -2.29 -5.16
CA ASP A 63 6.83 -2.87 -6.10
C ASP A 63 8.27 -2.57 -5.66
N SER A 64 8.59 -2.90 -4.41
CA SER A 64 9.89 -2.60 -3.79
C SER A 64 11.07 -3.33 -4.44
N ASP A 65 10.80 -4.41 -5.15
CA ASP A 65 11.73 -5.20 -5.95
C ASP A 65 11.88 -4.70 -7.40
N CYS A 66 11.13 -3.65 -7.77
CA CYS A 66 11.20 -2.99 -9.08
C CYS A 66 10.93 -3.95 -10.26
N GLU A 67 10.05 -4.93 -10.10
CA GLU A 67 9.66 -5.85 -11.19
C GLU A 67 8.73 -5.16 -12.21
N GLY A 68 8.20 -3.98 -11.86
CA GLY A 68 7.31 -3.19 -12.70
C GLY A 68 5.86 -3.60 -12.60
N PHE A 69 5.52 -4.46 -11.63
CA PHE A 69 4.16 -4.92 -11.40
C PHE A 69 3.88 -5.25 -9.93
N VAL A 70 2.62 -5.06 -9.56
CA VAL A 70 2.11 -5.37 -8.22
C VAL A 70 1.19 -6.58 -8.31
N THR A 71 1.54 -7.65 -7.61
CA THR A 71 0.63 -8.77 -7.36
C THR A 71 -0.21 -8.50 -6.11
N TRP A 72 -1.32 -9.23 -5.99
CA TRP A 72 -2.14 -9.18 -4.78
C TRP A 72 -1.34 -9.48 -3.51
N GLN A 73 -0.46 -10.49 -3.57
CA GLN A 73 0.38 -10.90 -2.44
C GLN A 73 1.30 -9.76 -1.99
N LYS A 74 2.04 -9.13 -2.92
CA LYS A 74 2.90 -7.98 -2.62
C LYS A 74 2.11 -6.85 -1.95
N TYR A 75 0.90 -6.58 -2.45
CA TYR A 75 0.05 -5.53 -1.90
C TYR A 75 -0.38 -5.83 -0.46
N VAL A 76 -0.89 -7.03 -0.18
CA VAL A 76 -1.33 -7.40 1.19
C VAL A 76 -0.15 -7.43 2.15
N ASP A 77 1.00 -8.00 1.74
CA ASP A 77 2.20 -8.05 2.57
C ASP A 77 2.69 -6.65 2.94
N TYR A 78 2.74 -5.74 1.96
CA TYR A 78 3.07 -4.33 2.22
C TYR A 78 2.10 -3.69 3.21
N MET A 79 0.79 -3.89 3.04
CA MET A 79 -0.22 -3.28 3.91
C MET A 79 -0.13 -3.79 5.36
N MET A 80 0.13 -5.08 5.53
CA MET A 80 0.35 -5.69 6.85
C MET A 80 1.62 -5.15 7.51
N CYS A 81 2.73 -5.05 6.77
CA CYS A 81 3.97 -4.48 7.28
C CYS A 81 3.82 -3.00 7.68
N GLU A 82 3.17 -2.18 6.85
CA GLU A 82 2.91 -0.77 7.14
C GLU A 82 2.04 -0.58 8.38
N PHE A 83 1.04 -1.45 8.57
CA PHE A 83 0.19 -1.43 9.76
C PHE A 83 0.98 -1.79 11.02
N GLN A 84 1.73 -2.91 10.97
CA GLN A 84 2.54 -3.36 12.11
C GLN A 84 3.60 -2.33 12.50
N GLY A 85 4.33 -1.76 11.53
CA GLY A 85 5.35 -0.76 11.81
C GLY A 85 4.80 0.49 12.49
N LYS A 86 3.58 0.92 12.13
CA LYS A 86 2.89 2.04 12.80
C LYS A 86 2.42 1.68 14.19
N GLU A 87 1.87 0.48 14.38
CA GLU A 87 1.45 0.00 15.69
C GLU A 87 2.65 -0.11 16.64
N ASP A 88 3.78 -0.66 16.17
CA ASP A 88 5.02 -0.77 16.92
C ASP A 88 5.58 0.60 17.29
N MET A 89 5.58 1.55 16.34
CA MET A 89 6.01 2.92 16.59
C MET A 89 5.12 3.61 17.63
N GLN A 90 3.80 3.39 17.59
CA GLN A 90 2.87 3.93 18.58
C GLN A 90 3.09 3.32 19.97
N LYS A 91 3.34 2.01 20.06
CA LYS A 91 3.71 1.32 21.30
C LYS A 91 5.08 1.78 21.83
N SER A 92 6.01 2.12 20.94
CA SER A 92 7.36 2.55 21.29
C SER A 92 7.49 4.03 21.64
N GLN A 93 6.44 4.85 21.41
CA GLN A 93 6.45 6.30 21.67
C GLN A 93 6.73 6.70 23.14
N TYR A 94 6.77 5.74 24.07
CA TYR A 94 7.03 6.01 25.49
C TYR A 94 8.37 5.45 26.02
N ARG A 95 9.28 4.95 25.17
CA ARG A 95 10.54 4.33 25.63
C ARG A 95 11.82 4.88 24.99
N LEU A 96 11.80 6.11 24.48
CA LEU A 96 13.05 6.80 24.19
C LEU A 96 13.69 7.29 25.50
N HIS A 97 14.33 6.37 26.23
CA HIS A 97 15.28 6.72 27.27
C HIS A 97 16.56 7.19 26.61
N PHE A 98 16.53 8.41 26.06
CA PHE A 98 17.77 9.10 25.72
C PHE A 98 18.51 9.36 27.04
N TYR A 99 19.61 8.65 27.26
CA TYR A 99 20.53 9.01 28.33
C TYR A 99 21.11 10.39 28.01
N LEU A 100 20.71 11.40 28.79
CA LEU A 100 21.23 12.76 28.68
C LEU A 100 22.65 12.85 29.27
N PRO A 101 23.49 13.79 28.77
CA PRO A 101 23.20 14.76 27.72
C PRO A 101 23.69 14.27 26.35
N MET A 102 22.81 14.29 25.35
CA MET A 102 23.22 14.11 23.96
C MET A 102 24.18 15.24 23.55
N ARG A 103 25.30 14.89 22.90
CA ARG A 103 26.25 15.87 22.36
C ARG A 103 25.77 16.38 21.01
N VAL A 104 25.75 17.70 20.85
CA VAL A 104 25.54 18.35 19.55
C VAL A 104 26.78 18.13 18.69
N VAL A 105 26.63 17.55 17.49
CA VAL A 105 27.69 17.46 16.48
C VAL A 105 27.58 18.69 15.58
N PRO A 106 28.62 19.54 15.46
CA PRO A 106 28.60 20.68 14.56
C PRO A 106 28.58 20.22 13.09
N LEU A 107 27.81 20.93 12.26
CA LEU A 107 27.85 20.86 10.80
C LEU A 107 28.90 21.83 10.24
#